data_AF-A0A7S2W6G6-F1
#
_entry.id   AF-A0A7S2W6G6-F1
#
_cell.length_a   1.000
_cell.length_b   1.000
_cell.length_c   1.000
_cell.angle_alpha   90.00
_cell.angle_beta   90.00
_cell.angle_gamma   90.00
#
_symmetry.space_group_name_H-M   'P 1'
#
loop_
_entity.id
_entity.type
_entity.pdbx_description
1 polymer ?
#
loop_
_entity_poly.entity_id
_entity_poly.type
_entity_poly.pdbx_seq_one_letter_code
_entity_poly.pdbx_strand_id
1 'polypeptide(L)'
;MGRHCQWRPKEFFISQAFEQEIVRKKFGDTSWNVKVLRAVHNKWCQYFLASLLALDILCLVTELLLDSYHPTCSVVIASCGASNRTDGIPPSVHRLLSTEATCMPYCLEQPHWVHSLHESLFWISISILLMFQVEFLILFAAIRFLFFRNVFYIIDFIVVTASIVLEFSLRGPAGAEAGGLLVVVRVWRLFRIAHAVFSDVHEADNRHAEKKILSLESRIEELECLLDDRPVSTSALGSCSLSTAATI
;
A
#
# COMPACT_ATOMS: atom_id res chain seq x y z
N MET A 1 -35.34 -24.73 14.50
CA MET A 1 -34.18 -24.16 15.21
C MET A 1 -32.89 -24.74 14.64
N GLY A 2 -32.49 -24.32 13.44
CA GLY A 2 -31.21 -24.68 12.84
C GLY A 2 -30.27 -23.49 12.93
N ARG A 3 -29.26 -23.56 13.82
CA ARG A 3 -28.16 -22.59 13.79
C ARG A 3 -27.29 -22.94 12.59
N HIS A 4 -27.57 -22.34 11.44
CA HIS A 4 -26.64 -22.32 10.32
C HIS A 4 -25.38 -21.59 10.79
N CYS A 5 -24.37 -22.36 11.21
CA CYS A 5 -23.00 -21.87 11.33
C CYS A 5 -22.51 -21.61 9.92
N GLN A 6 -22.75 -20.40 9.43
CA GLN A 6 -22.22 -19.91 8.18
C GLN A 6 -20.71 -19.75 8.36
N TRP A 7 -19.97 -20.77 7.90
CA TRP A 7 -18.52 -20.70 7.75
C TRP A 7 -18.22 -19.57 6.77
N ARG A 8 -17.88 -18.38 7.28
CA ARG A 8 -17.23 -17.38 6.44
C ARG A 8 -15.87 -17.94 6.05
N PRO A 9 -15.54 -18.05 4.75
CA PRO A 9 -14.19 -18.40 4.32
C PRO A 9 -13.22 -17.44 5.02
N LYS A 10 -12.07 -17.96 5.43
CA LYS A 10 -10.99 -17.17 6.03
C LYS A 10 -10.51 -16.18 4.97
N GLU A 11 -11.19 -15.04 4.85
CA GLU A 11 -10.71 -13.98 4.00
C GLU A 11 -9.37 -13.54 4.58
N PHE A 12 -8.32 -13.77 3.79
CA PHE A 12 -6.94 -13.46 4.12
C PHE A 12 -6.72 -11.94 4.28
N PHE A 13 -7.72 -11.14 3.89
CA PHE A 13 -7.77 -9.70 3.99
C PHE A 13 -8.74 -9.30 5.10
N ILE A 14 -8.21 -9.00 6.29
CA ILE A 14 -9.00 -8.37 7.35
C ILE A 14 -9.12 -6.89 6.99
N SER A 15 -10.36 -6.44 6.75
CA SER A 15 -10.66 -5.06 6.36
C SER A 15 -10.51 -4.05 7.50
N GLN A 16 -10.08 -2.82 7.20
CA GLN A 16 -9.80 -1.77 8.18
C GLN A 16 -11.01 -1.42 9.07
N ALA A 17 -12.24 -1.28 8.55
CA ALA A 17 -13.36 -0.94 9.43
C ALA A 17 -13.83 -2.14 10.27
N PHE A 18 -13.60 -3.38 9.80
CA PHE A 18 -13.74 -4.57 10.65
C PHE A 18 -12.69 -4.59 11.78
N GLU A 19 -11.47 -4.14 11.52
CA GLU A 19 -10.46 -3.94 12.58
C GLU A 19 -10.89 -2.86 13.57
N GLN A 20 -11.42 -1.73 13.09
CA GLN A 20 -11.95 -0.67 13.96
C GLN A 20 -13.05 -1.21 14.87
N GLU A 21 -13.98 -2.01 14.34
CA GLU A 21 -15.07 -2.60 15.11
C GLU A 21 -14.56 -3.64 16.12
N ILE A 22 -13.57 -4.47 15.76
CA ILE A 22 -12.93 -5.40 16.70
C ILE A 22 -12.22 -4.63 17.82
N VAL A 23 -11.44 -3.61 17.47
CA VAL A 23 -10.69 -2.79 18.45
C VAL A 23 -11.67 -2.07 19.37
N ARG A 24 -12.76 -1.50 18.82
CA ARG A 24 -13.83 -0.85 19.57
C ARG A 24 -14.51 -1.82 20.54
N LYS A 25 -14.86 -3.03 20.08
CA LYS A 25 -15.44 -4.08 20.93
C LYS A 25 -14.49 -4.58 22.01
N LYS A 26 -13.19 -4.67 21.71
CA LYS A 26 -12.19 -5.26 22.62
C LYS A 26 -11.66 -4.27 23.67
N PHE A 27 -11.50 -2.99 23.33
CA PHE A 27 -10.87 -1.99 24.19
C PHE A 27 -11.83 -0.89 24.67
N GLY A 28 -13.05 -0.82 24.13
CA GLY A 28 -14.04 0.21 24.46
C GLY A 28 -13.74 1.58 23.83
N ASP A 29 -14.79 2.39 23.66
CA ASP A 29 -14.74 3.69 22.97
C ASP A 29 -13.85 4.75 23.63
N THR A 30 -13.53 4.58 24.92
CA THR A 30 -12.75 5.55 25.70
C THR A 30 -11.25 5.29 25.66
N SER A 31 -10.81 4.16 25.08
CA SER A 31 -9.40 3.79 25.03
C SER A 31 -8.58 4.71 24.10
N TRP A 32 -7.31 4.94 24.46
CA TRP A 32 -6.40 5.79 23.68
C TRP A 32 -6.19 5.26 22.25
N ASN A 33 -6.23 3.94 22.06
CA ASN A 33 -6.13 3.28 20.75
C ASN A 33 -7.20 3.79 19.78
N VAL A 34 -8.46 3.87 20.24
CA VAL A 34 -9.59 4.32 19.41
C VAL A 34 -9.46 5.81 19.06
N LYS A 35 -8.96 6.62 20.00
CA LYS A 35 -8.71 8.05 19.75
C LYS A 35 -7.60 8.27 18.72
N VAL A 36 -6.50 7.54 18.84
CA VAL A 36 -5.38 7.60 17.87
C VAL A 36 -5.83 7.12 16.51
N LEU A 37 -6.54 6.00 16.45
CA LEU A 37 -7.03 5.44 15.19
C LEU A 37 -7.99 6.42 14.48
N ARG A 38 -8.86 7.10 15.24
CA ARG A 38 -9.74 8.16 14.73
C ARG A 38 -8.97 9.40 14.29
N ALA A 39 -7.90 9.77 15.00
CA ALA A 39 -7.07 10.91 14.63
C ALA A 39 -6.32 10.66 13.31
N VAL A 40 -5.75 9.46 13.13
CA VAL A 40 -5.05 9.09 11.89
C VAL A 40 -6.03 8.97 10.72
N HIS A 41 -7.22 8.42 10.94
CA HIS A 41 -8.27 8.33 9.91
C HIS A 41 -8.98 9.65 9.64
N ASN A 42 -8.57 10.75 10.28
CA ASN A 42 -9.11 12.05 9.92
C ASN A 42 -8.71 12.38 8.48
N LYS A 43 -9.68 12.83 7.66
CA LYS A 43 -9.45 13.20 6.26
C LYS A 43 -8.28 14.17 6.12
N TRP A 44 -8.14 15.11 7.05
CA TRP A 44 -7.02 16.05 7.08
C TRP A 44 -5.67 15.36 7.27
N CYS A 45 -5.57 14.39 8.18
CA CYS A 45 -4.36 13.62 8.40
C CYS A 45 -4.03 12.75 7.17
N GLN A 46 -5.04 12.08 6.61
CA GLN A 46 -4.87 11.28 5.39
C GLN A 46 -4.39 12.12 4.20
N TYR A 47 -4.97 13.30 3.96
CA TYR A 47 -4.51 14.21 2.91
C TYR A 47 -3.08 14.70 3.15
N PHE A 48 -2.74 15.02 4.41
CA PHE A 48 -1.39 15.43 4.77
C PHE A 48 -0.36 14.33 4.51
N LEU A 49 -0.64 13.10 4.94
CA LEU A 49 0.22 11.93 4.70
C LEU A 49 0.33 11.61 3.20
N ALA A 50 -0.77 11.70 2.46
CA ALA A 50 -0.76 11.53 1.01
C ALA A 50 0.09 12.59 0.31
N SER A 51 -0.01 13.85 0.74
CA SER A 51 0.80 14.95 0.21
C SER A 51 2.29 14.77 0.52
N LEU A 52 2.64 14.33 1.73
CA LEU A 52 4.03 14.03 2.09
C LEU A 52 4.60 12.88 1.26
N LEU A 53 3.78 11.92 0.87
CA LEU A 53 4.22 10.79 0.06
C LEU A 53 4.43 11.22 -1.38
N ALA A 54 3.54 12.06 -1.92
CA ALA A 54 3.77 12.70 -3.21
C ALA A 54 5.08 13.51 -3.20
N LEU A 55 5.37 14.20 -2.09
CA LEU A 55 6.62 14.94 -1.92
C LEU A 55 7.84 14.00 -1.82
N ASP A 56 7.76 12.89 -1.09
CA ASP A 56 8.82 11.85 -1.02
C ASP A 56 9.18 11.33 -2.42
N ILE A 57 8.17 11.01 -3.23
CA ILE A 57 8.35 10.57 -4.61
C ILE A 57 8.98 11.68 -5.46
N LEU A 58 8.53 12.92 -5.31
CA LEU A 58 9.11 14.05 -6.03
C LEU A 58 10.59 14.26 -5.67
N CYS A 59 10.93 14.19 -4.38
CA CYS A 59 12.31 14.27 -3.89
C CYS A 59 13.16 13.15 -4.49
N LEU A 60 12.68 11.91 -4.46
CA LEU A 60 13.38 10.76 -5.04
C LEU A 60 13.60 10.91 -6.54
N VAL A 61 12.59 11.36 -7.29
CA VAL A 61 12.72 11.61 -8.73
C VAL A 61 13.73 12.73 -8.97
N THR A 62 13.70 13.79 -8.15
CA THR A 62 14.67 14.90 -8.25
C THR A 62 16.10 14.42 -7.99
N GLU A 63 16.30 13.58 -6.97
CA GLU A 63 17.59 12.98 -6.63
C GLU A 63 18.10 12.09 -7.77
N LEU A 64 17.26 11.20 -8.32
CA LEU A 64 17.61 10.35 -9.46
C LEU A 64 17.93 11.15 -10.73
N LEU A 65 17.19 12.22 -10.99
CA LEU A 65 17.46 13.11 -12.12
C LEU A 65 18.78 13.85 -11.91
N LEU A 66 19.05 14.34 -10.69
CA LEU A 66 20.29 15.01 -10.36
C LEU A 66 21.49 14.07 -10.55
N ASP A 67 21.39 12.83 -10.08
CA ASP A 67 22.43 11.80 -10.26
C ASP A 67 22.63 11.41 -11.73
N SER A 68 21.55 11.42 -12.52
CA SER A 68 21.58 11.15 -13.96
C SER A 68 22.27 12.27 -14.75
N TYR A 69 21.99 13.54 -14.41
CA TYR A 69 22.59 14.70 -15.07
C TYR A 69 24.01 15.02 -14.56
N HIS A 70 24.28 14.77 -13.28
CA HIS A 70 25.54 15.07 -12.60
C HIS A 70 26.03 13.88 -11.78
N PRO A 71 26.56 12.83 -12.42
CA PRO A 71 27.02 11.65 -11.70
C PRO A 71 28.17 11.98 -10.74
N THR A 72 28.14 11.42 -9.54
CA THR A 72 29.23 11.56 -8.56
C THR A 72 30.55 11.05 -9.14
N CYS A 73 31.61 11.83 -8.94
CA CYS A 73 32.95 11.58 -9.48
C CYS A 73 33.56 10.22 -9.11
N SER A 74 33.18 9.64 -7.97
CA SER A 74 33.63 8.30 -7.56
C SER A 74 33.17 7.20 -8.52
N VAL A 75 31.98 7.32 -9.11
CA VAL A 75 31.41 6.35 -10.06
C VAL A 75 32.10 6.44 -11.42
N VAL A 76 32.43 7.67 -11.87
CA VAL A 76 33.16 7.91 -13.11
C VAL A 76 34.58 7.36 -13.03
N ILE A 77 35.28 7.59 -11.91
CA ILE A 77 36.65 7.08 -11.69
C ILE A 77 36.67 5.54 -11.61
N ALA A 78 35.69 4.92 -10.93
CA ALA A 78 35.56 3.46 -10.88
C ALA A 78 35.34 2.84 -12.27
N SER A 79 34.51 3.49 -13.11
CA SER A 79 34.26 3.05 -14.49
C SER A 79 35.50 3.21 -15.39
N CYS A 80 36.26 4.30 -15.24
CA CYS A 80 37.52 4.48 -15.99
C CYS A 80 38.63 3.52 -15.50
N GLY A 81 38.64 3.15 -14.20
CA GLY A 81 39.56 2.16 -13.64
C GLY A 81 39.33 0.73 -14.14
N ALA A 82 38.06 0.35 -14.39
CA ALA A 82 37.71 -0.95 -14.95
C ALA A 82 38.13 -1.09 -16.43
N SER A 83 38.20 0.02 -17.18
CA SER A 83 38.62 0.00 -18.58
C SER A 83 40.13 -0.22 -18.78
N ASN A 84 40.96 -0.05 -17.75
CA ASN A 84 42.42 -0.26 -17.82
C ASN A 84 42.85 -1.71 -17.61
N ARG A 85 41.91 -2.65 -17.41
CA ARG A 85 42.21 -4.10 -17.36
C ARG A 85 42.27 -4.67 -18.77
N THR A 86 43.23 -4.20 -19.56
CA THR A 86 43.61 -4.85 -20.81
C THR A 86 44.65 -5.93 -20.49
N ASP A 87 44.16 -7.14 -20.22
CA ASP A 87 45.00 -8.33 -20.18
C ASP A 87 45.57 -8.56 -21.59
N GLY A 88 46.77 -8.05 -21.86
CA GLY A 88 47.53 -8.38 -23.07
C GLY A 88 48.31 -7.25 -23.77
N ILE A 89 48.27 -6.00 -23.30
CA ILE A 89 49.00 -4.89 -23.97
C ILE A 89 50.38 -4.67 -23.31
N PRO A 90 51.49 -4.66 -24.07
CA PRO A 90 52.83 -4.49 -23.52
C PRO A 90 53.04 -3.10 -22.87
N PRO A 91 53.85 -3.02 -21.80
CA PRO A 91 54.01 -1.83 -20.96
C PRO A 91 54.62 -0.61 -21.68
N SER A 92 55.09 -0.76 -22.92
CA SER A 92 55.59 0.32 -23.77
C SER A 92 54.50 1.17 -24.42
N VAL A 93 53.27 0.65 -24.55
CA VAL A 93 52.14 1.38 -25.19
C VAL A 93 51.33 2.17 -24.16
N HIS A 94 51.40 1.79 -22.89
CA HIS A 94 50.65 2.42 -21.79
C HIS A 94 51.05 3.88 -21.53
N ARG A 95 52.25 4.29 -21.95
CA ARG A 95 52.79 5.65 -21.74
C ARG A 95 52.39 6.63 -22.84
N LEU A 96 51.86 6.15 -23.97
CA LEU A 96 51.38 7.01 -25.06
C LEU A 96 49.85 7.19 -25.04
N LEU A 97 49.12 6.26 -24.41
CA LEU A 97 47.66 6.36 -24.20
C LEU A 97 47.28 7.09 -22.89
N SER A 98 48.24 7.52 -22.08
CA SER A 98 47.98 8.29 -20.85
C SER A 98 47.80 9.79 -21.09
N THR A 99 47.95 10.25 -22.33
CA THR A 99 47.85 11.67 -22.72
C THR A 99 46.45 12.10 -23.18
N GLU A 100 45.49 11.17 -23.24
CA GLU A 100 44.06 11.43 -23.49
C GLU A 100 43.19 10.69 -22.45
N ALA A 101 43.54 10.84 -21.17
CA ALA A 101 42.61 10.48 -20.09
C ALA A 101 41.50 11.54 -20.00
N THR A 102 40.59 11.53 -20.98
CA THR A 102 39.43 12.43 -21.11
C THR A 102 38.39 12.27 -19.99
N CYS A 103 38.60 11.37 -19.02
CA CYS A 103 37.73 11.22 -17.84
C CYS A 103 37.92 12.32 -16.78
N MET A 104 38.99 13.12 -16.84
CA MET A 104 39.34 14.04 -15.75
C MET A 104 38.70 15.46 -15.73
N PRO A 105 38.23 16.07 -16.84
CA PRO A 105 37.78 17.47 -16.77
C PRO A 105 36.38 17.65 -16.15
N TYR A 106 35.52 16.61 -16.11
CA TYR A 106 34.15 16.74 -15.62
C TYR A 106 34.03 16.90 -14.09
N CYS A 107 35.06 16.53 -13.33
CA CYS A 107 35.01 16.54 -11.86
C CYS A 107 35.55 17.83 -11.22
N LEU A 108 36.31 18.63 -11.97
CA LEU A 108 36.92 19.86 -11.47
C LEU A 108 36.00 21.08 -11.60
N GLU A 109 34.93 20.97 -12.39
CA GLU A 109 34.05 22.09 -12.75
C GLU A 109 32.57 21.82 -12.38
N GLN A 110 32.35 20.98 -11.37
CA GLN A 110 31.02 20.78 -10.80
C GLN A 110 30.62 22.04 -10.01
N PRO A 111 29.47 22.66 -10.31
CA PRO A 111 29.08 23.89 -9.64
C PRO A 111 28.68 23.60 -8.18
N HIS A 112 29.22 24.37 -7.24
CA HIS A 112 29.07 24.15 -5.79
C HIS A 112 27.61 24.04 -5.31
N TRP A 113 26.64 24.61 -6.02
CA TRP A 113 25.22 24.51 -5.66
C TRP A 113 24.65 23.09 -5.77
N VAL A 114 25.20 22.24 -6.66
CA VAL A 114 24.76 20.85 -6.82
C VAL A 114 25.09 20.03 -5.58
N HIS A 115 26.28 20.23 -5.02
CA HIS A 115 26.69 19.54 -3.80
C HIS A 115 25.78 19.91 -2.61
N SER A 116 25.50 21.20 -2.44
CA SER A 116 24.58 21.68 -1.41
C SER A 116 23.16 21.16 -1.59
N LEU A 117 22.69 21.02 -2.84
CA LEU A 117 21.35 20.53 -3.16
C LEU A 117 21.23 19.03 -2.90
N HIS A 118 22.24 18.24 -3.26
CA HIS A 118 22.30 16.81 -2.96
C HIS A 118 22.26 16.56 -1.45
N GLU A 119 23.05 17.29 -0.67
CA GLU A 119 23.03 17.17 0.80
C GLU A 119 21.67 17.58 1.39
N SER A 120 21.05 18.64 0.87
CA SER A 120 19.74 19.10 1.34
C SER A 120 18.62 18.12 1.02
N LEU A 121 18.56 17.61 -0.22
CA LEU A 121 17.56 16.62 -0.63
C LEU A 121 17.66 15.35 0.20
N PHE A 122 18.87 14.91 0.48
CA PHE A 122 19.13 13.74 1.32
C PHE A 122 18.58 13.93 2.75
N TRP A 123 18.88 15.06 3.40
CA TRP A 123 18.36 15.33 4.75
C TRP A 123 16.83 15.47 4.78
N ILE A 124 16.24 16.07 3.75
CA ILE A 124 14.79 16.17 3.61
C ILE A 124 14.17 14.78 3.44
N SER A 125 14.72 13.94 2.56
CA SER A 125 14.27 12.57 2.32
C SER A 125 14.32 11.70 3.58
N ILE A 126 15.40 11.82 4.37
CA ILE A 126 15.51 11.16 5.68
C ILE A 126 14.46 11.67 6.64
N SER A 127 14.27 12.99 6.72
CA SER A 127 13.30 13.59 7.64
C SER A 127 11.87 13.11 7.33
N ILE A 128 11.51 13.05 6.05
CA ILE A 128 10.22 12.53 5.59
C ILE A 128 10.11 11.03 5.89
N LEU A 129 11.18 10.24 5.67
CA LEU A 129 11.21 8.82 6.01
C LEU A 129 10.94 8.58 7.50
N LEU A 130 11.63 9.31 8.38
CA LEU A 130 11.46 9.21 9.83
C LEU A 130 10.06 9.62 10.26
N MET A 131 9.50 10.68 9.67
CA MET A 131 8.14 11.11 9.97
C MET A 131 7.12 10.01 9.62
N PHE A 132 7.25 9.39 8.45
CA PHE A 132 6.42 8.25 8.05
C PHE A 132 6.63 7.00 8.92
N GLN A 133 7.86 6.78 9.40
CA GLN A 133 8.13 5.70 10.33
C GLN A 133 7.34 5.90 11.63
N VAL A 134 7.41 7.10 12.20
CA VAL A 134 6.72 7.42 13.46
C VAL A 134 5.21 7.25 13.29
N GLU A 135 4.65 7.74 12.19
CA GLU A 135 3.24 7.53 11.86
C GLU A 135 2.86 6.04 11.82
N PHE A 136 3.68 5.23 11.13
CA PHE A 136 3.46 3.79 11.06
C PHE A 136 3.57 3.11 12.44
N LEU A 137 4.52 3.51 13.27
CA LEU A 137 4.68 2.99 14.63
C LEU A 137 3.50 3.37 15.53
N ILE A 138 2.95 4.57 15.39
CA ILE A 138 1.75 5.01 16.10
C ILE A 138 0.56 4.13 15.70
N LEU A 139 0.39 3.87 14.40
CA LEU A 139 -0.68 3.02 13.89
C LEU A 139 -0.54 1.58 14.36
N PHE A 140 0.68 1.04 14.31
CA PHE A 140 1.03 -0.28 14.82
C PHE A 140 0.74 -0.38 16.33
N ALA A 141 1.13 0.63 17.11
CA ALA A 141 0.88 0.67 18.55
C ALA A 141 -0.61 0.76 18.90
N ALA A 142 -1.43 1.39 18.05
CA ALA A 142 -2.88 1.44 18.23
C ALA A 142 -3.57 0.11 17.93
N ILE A 143 -3.11 -0.64 16.91
CA ILE A 143 -3.72 -1.90 16.44
C ILE A 143 -3.16 -3.14 17.21
N ARG A 144 -1.94 -3.05 17.74
CA ARG A 144 -1.24 -4.06 18.57
C ARG A 144 -1.31 -5.48 17.99
N PHE A 145 -1.74 -6.46 18.80
CA PHE A 145 -1.70 -7.89 18.48
C PHE A 145 -2.64 -8.33 17.34
N LEU A 146 -3.61 -7.50 16.94
CA LEU A 146 -4.47 -7.84 15.80
C LEU A 146 -3.66 -7.89 14.48
N PHE A 147 -2.56 -7.14 14.45
CA PHE A 147 -1.62 -7.03 13.35
C PHE A 147 -0.95 -8.37 12.97
N PHE A 148 -0.60 -9.21 13.96
CA PHE A 148 0.09 -10.49 13.69
C PHE A 148 -0.80 -11.51 12.95
N ARG A 149 -2.08 -11.21 12.77
CA ARG A 149 -2.99 -12.07 12.01
C ARG A 149 -2.94 -11.81 10.51
N ASN A 150 -2.46 -10.63 10.08
CA ASN A 150 -2.36 -10.25 8.68
C ASN A 150 -0.90 -10.31 8.22
N VAL A 151 -0.60 -11.20 7.27
CA VAL A 151 0.76 -11.39 6.76
C VAL A 151 1.30 -10.13 6.07
N PHE A 152 0.46 -9.39 5.34
CA PHE A 152 0.87 -8.15 4.65
C PHE A 152 1.38 -7.07 5.59
N TYR A 153 0.78 -6.97 6.77
CA TYR A 153 1.19 -6.04 7.80
C TYR A 153 2.57 -6.39 8.37
N ILE A 154 2.83 -7.67 8.61
CA ILE A 154 4.16 -8.15 9.04
C ILE A 154 5.22 -7.86 7.97
N ILE A 155 4.90 -8.12 6.70
CA ILE A 155 5.82 -7.82 5.59
C ILE A 155 6.10 -6.32 5.52
N ASP A 156 5.07 -5.47 5.60
CA ASP A 156 5.24 -4.02 5.60
C ASP A 156 6.14 -3.57 6.75
N PHE A 157 5.94 -4.10 7.97
CA PHE A 157 6.79 -3.79 9.11
C PHE A 157 8.26 -4.16 8.87
N ILE A 158 8.52 -5.33 8.30
CA ILE A 158 9.89 -5.78 7.98
C ILE A 158 10.51 -4.87 6.92
N VAL A 159 9.80 -4.59 5.82
CA VAL A 159 10.32 -3.76 4.72
C VAL A 159 10.58 -2.33 5.21
N VAL A 160 9.67 -1.77 6.00
CA VAL A 160 9.79 -0.44 6.58
C VAL A 160 10.96 -0.39 7.58
N THR A 161 11.16 -1.42 8.40
CA THR A 161 12.32 -1.48 9.31
C THR A 161 13.63 -1.64 8.54
N ALA A 162 13.64 -2.48 7.49
CA ALA A 162 14.79 -2.63 6.62
C ALA A 162 15.15 -1.32 5.90
N SER A 163 14.16 -0.49 5.58
CA SER A 163 14.37 0.83 4.96
C SER A 163 15.28 1.71 5.82
N ILE A 164 15.05 1.75 7.13
CA ILE A 164 15.86 2.55 8.07
C ILE A 164 17.29 2.00 8.13
N VAL A 165 17.42 0.68 8.23
CA VAL A 165 18.73 0.03 8.29
C VAL A 165 19.53 0.31 7.02
N LEU A 166 18.88 0.25 5.85
CA LEU A 166 19.49 0.58 4.57
C LEU A 166 19.91 2.04 4.48
N GLU A 167 19.04 2.96 4.91
CA GLU A 167 19.33 4.40 4.93
C GLU A 167 20.58 4.73 5.77
N PHE A 168 20.72 4.10 6.94
CA PHE A 168 21.93 4.26 7.77
C PHE A 168 23.15 3.54 7.17
N SER A 169 22.95 2.39 6.55
CA SER A 169 24.03 1.63 5.90
C SER A 169 24.60 2.35 4.67
N LEU A 170 23.79 3.14 3.98
CA LEU A 170 24.18 3.97 2.83
C LEU A 170 25.18 5.07 3.18
N ARG A 171 25.23 5.52 4.44
CA ARG A 171 26.31 6.42 4.93
C ARG A 171 27.63 5.69 5.18
N GLY A 172 27.61 4.36 5.27
CA GLY A 172 28.80 3.54 5.51
C GLY A 172 29.63 3.33 4.24
N PRO A 173 30.88 2.85 4.37
CA PRO A 173 31.77 2.58 3.24
C PRO A 173 31.25 1.54 2.23
N ALA A 174 30.22 0.77 2.60
CA ALA A 174 29.53 -0.19 1.74
C ALA A 174 28.33 0.40 0.97
N GLY A 175 28.03 1.69 1.14
CA GLY A 175 26.80 2.32 0.64
C GLY A 175 26.68 2.44 -0.88
N ALA A 176 27.78 2.40 -1.62
CA ALA A 176 27.77 2.62 -3.07
C ALA A 176 26.94 1.58 -3.86
N GLU A 177 26.84 0.34 -3.35
CA GLU A 177 26.12 -0.76 -4.00
C GLU A 177 24.62 -0.81 -3.61
N ALA A 178 24.24 -0.17 -2.50
CA ALA A 178 22.91 -0.31 -1.90
C ALA A 178 21.88 0.73 -2.37
N GLY A 179 22.30 1.72 -3.19
CA GLY A 179 21.43 2.82 -3.62
C GLY A 179 20.17 2.35 -4.35
N GLY A 180 20.29 1.34 -5.21
CA GLY A 180 19.14 0.77 -5.93
C GLY A 180 18.11 0.10 -5.03
N LEU A 181 18.54 -0.51 -3.92
CA LEU A 181 17.64 -1.18 -2.98
C LEU A 181 16.80 -0.15 -2.20
N LEU A 182 17.37 1.03 -1.89
CA LEU A 182 16.61 2.13 -1.28
C LEU A 182 15.46 2.56 -2.18
N VAL A 183 15.68 2.72 -3.50
CA VAL A 183 14.62 3.09 -4.45
C VAL A 183 13.48 2.07 -4.43
N VAL A 184 13.80 0.78 -4.47
CA VAL A 184 12.79 -0.30 -4.41
C VAL A 184 11.97 -0.23 -3.11
N VAL A 185 12.64 -0.01 -1.99
CA VAL A 185 11.98 0.09 -0.67
C VAL A 185 11.13 1.36 -0.56
N ARG A 186 11.48 2.44 -1.26
CA ARG A 186 10.62 3.64 -1.36
C ARG A 186 9.38 3.36 -2.21
N VAL A 187 9.54 2.67 -3.35
CA VAL A 187 8.42 2.23 -4.20
C VAL A 187 7.46 1.31 -3.45
N TRP A 188 7.95 0.49 -2.51
CA TRP A 188 7.10 -0.35 -1.66
C TRP A 188 5.99 0.44 -0.94
N ARG A 189 6.23 1.72 -0.62
CA ARG A 189 5.22 2.59 0.01
C ARG A 189 3.97 2.77 -0.86
N LEU A 190 4.12 2.74 -2.18
CA LEU A 190 2.99 2.75 -3.13
C LEU A 190 2.17 1.47 -3.01
N PHE A 191 2.85 0.31 -2.89
CA PHE A 191 2.17 -0.97 -2.69
C PHE A 191 1.39 -0.97 -1.37
N ARG A 192 1.97 -0.43 -0.29
CA ARG A 192 1.26 -0.26 0.99
C ARG A 192 -0.01 0.57 0.83
N ILE A 193 0.04 1.72 0.15
CA ILE A 193 -1.14 2.56 -0.08
C ILE A 193 -2.16 1.83 -0.96
N ALA A 194 -1.70 1.22 -2.05
CA ALA A 194 -2.57 0.48 -2.95
C ALA A 194 -3.30 -0.64 -2.20
N HIS A 195 -2.60 -1.38 -1.33
CA HIS A 195 -3.20 -2.39 -0.47
C HIS A 195 -4.20 -1.78 0.52
N ALA A 196 -3.87 -0.64 1.17
CA ALA A 196 -4.78 0.05 2.07
C ALA A 196 -6.07 0.49 1.36
N VAL A 197 -5.96 1.14 0.20
CA VAL A 197 -7.10 1.60 -0.60
C VAL A 197 -7.91 0.42 -1.14
N PHE A 198 -7.26 -0.65 -1.61
CA PHE A 198 -7.97 -1.84 -2.09
C PHE A 198 -8.76 -2.51 -0.97
N SER A 199 -8.19 -2.58 0.24
CA SER A 199 -8.88 -3.09 1.42
C SER A 199 -10.14 -2.28 1.75
N ASP A 200 -10.07 -0.95 1.59
CA ASP A 200 -11.21 -0.05 1.81
C ASP A 200 -12.29 -0.17 0.74
N VAL A 201 -11.89 -0.26 -0.54
CA VAL A 201 -12.82 -0.42 -1.68
C VAL A 201 -13.55 -1.75 -1.61
N HIS A 202 -12.82 -2.85 -1.38
CA HIS A 202 -13.42 -4.18 -1.25
C HIS A 202 -14.46 -4.21 -0.12
N GLU A 203 -14.22 -3.45 0.95
CA GLU A 203 -15.18 -3.32 2.04
C GLU A 203 -16.43 -2.51 1.65
N ALA A 204 -16.26 -1.42 0.90
CA ALA A 204 -17.40 -0.65 0.39
C ALA A 204 -18.29 -1.53 -0.49
N ASP A 205 -17.69 -2.33 -1.38
CA ASP A 205 -18.42 -3.25 -2.25
C ASP A 205 -19.14 -4.35 -1.45
N ASN A 206 -18.45 -4.97 -0.48
CA ASN A 206 -19.05 -6.00 0.38
C ASN A 206 -20.24 -5.45 1.20
N ARG A 207 -20.13 -4.24 1.75
CA ARG A 207 -21.23 -3.58 2.47
C ARG A 207 -22.41 -3.26 1.55
N HIS A 208 -22.14 -2.86 0.31
CA HIS A 208 -23.18 -2.60 -0.68
C HIS A 208 -23.88 -3.90 -1.11
N ALA A 209 -23.13 -4.99 -1.25
CA ALA A 209 -23.69 -6.31 -1.53
C ALA A 209 -24.58 -6.80 -0.37
N GLU A 210 -24.12 -6.67 0.87
CA GLU A 210 -24.88 -7.08 2.07
C GLU A 210 -26.20 -6.31 2.22
N LYS A 211 -26.18 -4.98 2.00
CA LYS A 211 -27.41 -4.16 2.00
C LYS A 211 -28.40 -4.59 0.93
N LYS A 212 -27.92 -4.97 -0.26
CA LYS A 212 -28.77 -5.46 -1.34
C LYS A 212 -29.42 -6.79 -0.96
N ILE A 213 -28.67 -7.71 -0.34
CA ILE A 213 -29.21 -8.99 0.14
C ILE A 213 -30.33 -8.74 1.17
N LEU A 214 -30.07 -7.91 2.18
CA LEU A 214 -31.09 -7.56 3.19
C LEU A 214 -32.34 -6.92 2.57
N SER A 215 -32.17 -6.03 1.57
CA SER A 215 -33.31 -5.40 0.88
C SER A 215 -34.09 -6.38 -0.02
N LEU A 216 -33.45 -7.47 -0.46
CA LEU A 216 -34.13 -8.51 -1.23
C LEU A 216 -34.87 -9.46 -0.29
N GLU A 217 -34.28 -9.82 0.84
CA GLU A 217 -34.92 -10.63 1.88
C GLU A 217 -36.19 -9.95 2.41
N SER A 218 -36.14 -8.65 2.72
CA SER A 218 -37.34 -7.91 3.18
C SER A 218 -38.45 -7.88 2.12
N ARG A 219 -38.09 -7.81 0.83
CA ARG A 219 -39.05 -7.83 -0.27
C ARG A 219 -39.66 -9.21 -0.51
N ILE A 220 -38.91 -10.27 -0.25
CA ILE A 220 -39.43 -11.65 -0.28
C ILE A 220 -40.44 -11.82 0.85
N GLU A 221 -40.09 -11.41 2.07
CA GLU A 221 -40.98 -11.48 3.23
C GLU A 221 -42.27 -10.66 3.01
N GLU A 222 -42.16 -9.46 2.45
CA GLU A 222 -43.33 -8.65 2.07
C GLU A 222 -44.21 -9.36 1.02
N LEU A 223 -43.60 -9.95 -0.01
CA LEU A 223 -44.34 -10.73 -1.02
C LEU A 223 -45.01 -11.97 -0.43
N GLU A 224 -44.36 -12.66 0.50
CA GLU A 224 -44.91 -13.82 1.20
C GLU A 224 -46.12 -13.44 2.05
N CYS A 225 -46.07 -12.32 2.79
CA CYS A 225 -47.22 -11.78 3.50
C CYS A 225 -48.39 -11.44 2.55
N LEU A 226 -48.11 -10.84 1.39
CA LEU A 226 -49.15 -10.53 0.40
C LEU A 226 -49.78 -11.77 -0.24
N LEU A 227 -49.04 -12.89 -0.34
CA LEU A 227 -49.58 -14.15 -0.84
C LEU A 227 -50.45 -14.86 0.20
N ASP A 228 -50.11 -14.78 1.49
CA ASP A 228 -50.87 -15.38 2.58
C ASP A 228 -52.23 -14.69 2.80
N ASP A 229 -52.29 -13.37 2.59
CA ASP A 229 -53.53 -12.58 2.71
C ASP A 229 -54.48 -12.74 1.51
N ARG A 230 -54.05 -13.41 0.41
CA ARG A 230 -54.97 -13.69 -0.69
C ARG A 230 -55.92 -14.82 -0.29
N PRO A 231 -57.23 -14.58 -0.08
CA PRO A 231 -58.18 -15.65 0.19
C PRO A 231 -58.16 -16.61 -1.00
N VAL A 232 -57.94 -17.89 -0.71
CA VAL A 232 -57.91 -18.99 -1.68
C VAL A 232 -59.23 -19.00 -2.47
N SER A 233 -59.29 -18.21 -3.54
CA SER A 233 -60.36 -18.20 -4.53
C SER A 233 -60.02 -19.18 -5.67
N THR A 234 -59.47 -20.34 -5.31
CA THR A 234 -59.35 -21.50 -6.20
C THR A 234 -60.33 -22.58 -5.76
N SER A 235 -61.62 -22.26 -5.84
CA SER A 235 -62.69 -23.25 -5.83
C SER A 235 -63.98 -22.63 -6.37
N ALA A 236 -64.11 -22.54 -7.70
CA ALA A 236 -65.40 -22.58 -8.42
C ALA A 236 -65.22 -22.43 -9.94
N LEU A 237 -64.53 -23.36 -10.60
CA LEU A 237 -64.72 -23.60 -12.05
C LEU A 237 -64.51 -25.09 -12.33
N GLY A 238 -65.41 -25.89 -11.75
CA GLY A 238 -65.33 -27.35 -11.81
C GLY A 238 -66.61 -28.04 -11.36
N SER A 239 -67.77 -27.60 -11.86
CA SER A 239 -69.02 -28.38 -11.84
C SER A 239 -70.13 -27.69 -12.63
N CYS A 240 -70.06 -27.72 -13.95
CA CYS A 240 -71.27 -27.67 -14.78
C CYS A 240 -71.86 -29.08 -14.83
N SER A 241 -72.56 -29.47 -13.77
CA SER A 241 -73.57 -30.54 -13.84
C SER A 241 -74.90 -29.90 -14.25
N LEU A 242 -75.19 -29.89 -15.55
CA LEU A 242 -76.56 -29.68 -16.03
C LEU A 242 -77.13 -31.05 -16.39
N SER A 243 -77.93 -31.58 -15.46
CA SER A 243 -78.77 -32.75 -15.62
C SER A 243 -80.14 -32.32 -16.11
N THR A 244 -80.54 -32.76 -17.30
CA THR A 244 -81.93 -33.03 -17.77
C THR A 244 -81.80 -33.55 -19.22
N ALA A 245 -82.28 -34.74 -19.62
CA ALA A 245 -83.67 -35.16 -19.54
C ALA A 245 -83.84 -36.68 -19.72
N ALA A 246 -84.61 -37.26 -18.80
CA ALA A 246 -85.58 -38.35 -18.97
C ALA A 246 -86.77 -37.87 -18.10
N THR A 247 -88.05 -37.88 -18.48
CA THR A 247 -88.88 -38.85 -19.21
C THR A 247 -90.23 -38.16 -19.50
N ILE A 248 -90.80 -38.37 -20.69
CA ILE A 248 -92.16 -38.87 -21.01
C ILE A 248 -92.24 -38.97 -22.54
#